data_AF-A0A5D3Y9V1-F1
#
_entry.id   AF-A0A5D3Y9V1-F1
#
_cell.length_a   1.000
_cell.length_b   1.000
_cell.length_c   1.000
_cell.angle_alpha   90.00
_cell.angle_beta   90.00
_cell.angle_gamma   90.00
#
_symmetry.space_group_name_H-M   'P 1'
#
loop_
_entity.id
_entity.type
_entity.pdbx_description
1 polymer ?
#
loop_
_entity_poly.entity_id
_entity_poly.type
_entity_poly.pdbx_seq_one_letter_code
_entity_poly.pdbx_strand_id
1 'polypeptide(L)'
;MENTEHNNELAVLTPVGIEVTAGGETIAITPIKVKDLNAFLAAIQPVLGDLIKQEIDVMALVLKSPETVIKATAIGCRKPVDWINQLGIDELAKLALAVIEVNTDFFVQKVLPAVQTSMQNLSAKLDGQNLTSSLGKQEPVQS
;
A
#
# COMPACT_ATOMS: atom_id res chain seq x y z
N MET A 1 0.36 46.85 -23.41
CA MET A 1 -0.61 46.65 -22.32
C MET A 1 -1.92 46.29 -22.99
N GLU A 2 -2.58 45.18 -22.80
CA GLU A 2 -2.42 43.94 -22.02
C GLU A 2 -3.61 43.07 -22.48
N ASN A 3 -3.55 41.77 -22.22
CA ASN A 3 -4.66 40.81 -22.28
C ASN A 3 -5.02 40.29 -23.70
N THR A 4 -5.11 38.97 -23.95
CA THR A 4 -5.39 37.87 -23.03
C THR A 4 -4.85 36.57 -23.63
N GLU A 5 -3.91 35.93 -22.94
CA GLU A 5 -3.67 34.49 -23.05
C GLU A 5 -4.97 33.78 -22.65
N HIS A 6 -5.73 33.30 -23.64
CA HIS A 6 -6.87 32.44 -23.37
C HIS A 6 -6.44 30.99 -23.59
N ASN A 7 -6.59 30.25 -22.49
CA ASN A 7 -6.98 28.86 -22.45
C ASN A 7 -5.86 27.81 -22.46
N ASN A 8 -5.16 27.71 -21.33
CA ASN A 8 -4.44 26.50 -20.93
C ASN A 8 -5.06 25.85 -19.67
N GLU A 9 -6.36 26.04 -19.45
CA GLU A 9 -7.10 25.51 -18.28
C GLU A 9 -7.54 24.03 -18.41
N LEU A 10 -7.11 23.31 -19.45
CA LEU A 10 -7.43 21.90 -19.69
C LEU A 10 -6.26 20.92 -19.44
N ALA A 11 -5.12 21.39 -18.91
CA ALA A 11 -3.97 20.55 -18.58
C ALA A 11 -4.03 19.91 -17.18
N VAL A 12 -5.18 19.93 -16.53
CA VAL A 12 -5.37 19.35 -15.19
C VAL A 12 -6.31 18.16 -15.30
N LEU A 13 -5.96 17.06 -14.62
CA LEU A 13 -6.72 15.82 -14.36
C LEU A 13 -6.18 14.51 -14.98
N THR A 14 -4.93 14.44 -15.44
CA THR A 14 -4.28 13.13 -15.64
C THR A 14 -3.46 12.81 -14.40
N PRO A 15 -3.66 11.65 -13.73
CA PRO A 15 -2.80 11.23 -12.64
C PRO A 15 -1.34 11.23 -13.13
N VAL A 16 -0.44 11.88 -12.40
CA VAL A 16 0.98 11.97 -12.75
C VAL A 16 1.59 10.58 -12.58
N GLY A 17 1.60 9.81 -13.67
CA GLY A 17 2.35 8.58 -13.74
C GLY A 17 3.84 8.86 -13.93
N ILE A 18 4.67 7.88 -13.59
CA ILE A 18 6.10 7.90 -13.88
C ILE A 18 6.44 6.80 -14.86
N GLU A 19 7.43 7.05 -15.71
CA GLU A 19 7.94 6.07 -16.66
C GLU A 19 9.18 5.39 -16.08
N VAL A 20 9.17 4.05 -16.09
CA VAL A 20 10.29 3.23 -15.61
C VAL A 20 10.67 2.23 -16.69
N THR A 21 11.94 2.18 -17.05
CA THR A 21 12.46 1.18 -17.99
C THR A 21 12.76 -0.13 -17.25
N ALA A 22 12.17 -1.23 -17.70
CA ALA A 22 12.41 -2.57 -17.19
C ALA A 22 12.10 -3.63 -18.26
N GLY A 23 12.86 -4.73 -18.31
CA GLY A 23 12.64 -5.82 -19.28
C GLY A 23 12.81 -5.37 -20.73
N GLY A 24 13.58 -4.30 -20.98
CA GLY A 24 13.79 -3.72 -22.30
C GLY A 24 12.63 -2.85 -22.83
N GLU A 25 11.62 -2.56 -22.01
CA GLU A 25 10.50 -1.67 -22.38
C GLU A 25 10.25 -0.58 -21.34
N THR A 26 9.64 0.52 -21.77
CA THR A 26 9.23 1.62 -20.89
C THR A 26 7.83 1.33 -20.33
N ILE A 27 7.74 1.26 -19.01
CA ILE A 27 6.51 0.97 -18.27
C ILE A 27 5.96 2.26 -17.66
N ALA A 28 4.72 2.62 -18.01
CA ALA A 28 4.01 3.72 -17.37
C ALA A 28 3.36 3.25 -16.05
N ILE A 29 3.93 3.68 -14.93
CA ILE A 29 3.39 3.44 -13.60
C ILE A 29 2.41 4.55 -13.26
N THR A 30 1.15 4.19 -13.04
CA THR A 30 0.06 5.13 -12.73
C THR A 30 -0.70 4.64 -11.50
N PRO A 31 -1.44 5.51 -10.79
CA PRO A 31 -2.15 5.11 -9.58
C PRO A 31 -3.04 3.89 -9.77
N ILE A 32 -3.12 3.06 -8.73
CA ILE A 32 -3.94 1.85 -8.71
C ILE A 32 -5.40 2.23 -8.95
N LYS A 33 -6.03 1.57 -9.93
CA LYS A 33 -7.44 1.77 -10.25
C LYS A 33 -8.30 0.97 -9.27
N VAL A 34 -9.53 1.43 -9.03
CA VAL A 34 -10.48 0.76 -8.12
C VAL A 34 -10.66 -0.74 -8.45
N LYS A 35 -10.69 -1.09 -9.74
CA LYS A 35 -10.80 -2.50 -10.18
C LYS A 35 -9.65 -3.39 -9.69
N ASP A 36 -8.46 -2.82 -9.48
CA ASP A 36 -7.23 -3.52 -9.09
C ASP A 36 -6.95 -3.34 -7.58
N LEU A 37 -7.69 -2.44 -6.91
CA LEU A 37 -7.47 -2.06 -5.50
C LEU A 37 -7.55 -3.26 -4.56
N ASN A 38 -8.59 -4.09 -4.68
CA ASN A 38 -8.77 -5.24 -3.79
C ASN A 38 -7.62 -6.25 -3.95
N ALA A 39 -7.20 -6.51 -5.20
CA ALA A 39 -6.09 -7.41 -5.47
C ALA A 39 -4.77 -6.85 -4.92
N PHE A 40 -4.55 -5.54 -5.08
CA PHE A 40 -3.36 -4.87 -4.59
C PHE A 40 -3.27 -4.88 -3.07
N LEU A 41 -4.36 -4.53 -2.37
CA LEU A 41 -4.43 -4.56 -0.90
C LEU A 41 -4.20 -5.98 -0.35
N ALA A 42 -4.77 -6.99 -1.01
CA ALA A 42 -4.55 -8.38 -0.64
C ALA A 42 -3.07 -8.80 -0.84
N ALA A 43 -2.45 -8.35 -1.94
CA ALA A 43 -1.05 -8.67 -2.23
C ALA A 43 -0.09 -8.08 -1.19
N ILE A 44 -0.28 -6.83 -0.77
CA ILE A 44 0.63 -6.15 0.15
C ILE A 44 0.42 -6.49 1.63
N GLN A 45 -0.66 -7.20 1.98
CA GLN A 45 -1.03 -7.48 3.37
C GLN A 45 0.14 -8.06 4.21
N PRO A 46 0.98 -8.99 3.70
CA PRO A 46 2.11 -9.54 4.47
C PRO A 46 3.19 -8.52 4.84
N VAL A 47 3.31 -7.44 4.09
CA VAL A 47 4.34 -6.39 4.26
C VAL A 47 3.76 -5.04 4.66
N LEU A 48 2.45 -4.98 4.94
CA LEU A 48 1.76 -3.72 5.20
C LEU A 48 2.40 -2.95 6.36
N GLY A 49 2.83 -3.64 7.42
CA GLY A 49 3.52 -3.02 8.56
C GLY A 49 4.87 -2.37 8.22
N ASP A 50 5.53 -2.81 7.15
CA ASP A 50 6.79 -2.23 6.68
C ASP A 50 6.55 -1.04 5.74
N LEU A 51 5.49 -1.11 4.92
CA LEU A 51 5.10 -0.03 3.99
C LEU A 51 4.58 1.22 4.71
N ILE A 52 4.14 1.10 5.96
CA ILE A 52 3.64 2.22 6.78
C ILE A 52 4.73 2.94 7.57
N LYS A 53 5.98 2.48 7.47
CA LYS A 53 7.14 3.14 8.09
C LYS A 53 7.48 4.42 7.32
N GLN A 54 8.11 5.37 8.01
CA GLN A 54 8.55 6.62 7.39
C GLN A 54 9.58 6.40 6.27
N GLU A 55 10.40 5.36 6.39
CA GLU A 55 11.39 4.97 5.39
C GLU A 55 11.11 3.54 4.94
N ILE A 56 10.91 3.36 3.64
CA ILE A 56 10.64 2.05 3.02
C ILE A 56 11.93 1.56 2.36
N ASP A 57 12.50 0.48 2.91
CA ASP A 57 13.58 -0.26 2.27
C ASP A 57 13.00 -1.36 1.38
N VAL A 58 12.89 -1.07 0.08
CA VAL A 58 12.36 -2.00 -0.92
C VAL A 58 13.20 -3.26 -1.02
N MET A 59 14.51 -3.18 -0.82
CA MET A 59 15.37 -4.37 -0.92
C MET A 59 15.20 -5.28 0.29
N ALA A 60 15.07 -4.72 1.49
CA ALA A 60 14.69 -5.48 2.66
C ALA A 60 13.32 -6.16 2.48
N LEU A 61 12.36 -5.48 1.84
CA LEU A 61 11.06 -6.07 1.51
C LEU A 61 11.16 -7.25 0.54
N VAL A 62 11.98 -7.13 -0.52
CA VAL A 62 12.23 -8.22 -1.46
C VAL A 62 12.84 -9.43 -0.76
N LEU A 63 13.83 -9.22 0.12
CA LEU A 63 14.46 -10.30 0.87
C LEU A 63 13.52 -10.95 1.89
N LYS A 64 12.65 -10.16 2.53
CA LYS A 64 11.68 -10.63 3.53
C LYS A 64 10.51 -11.38 2.90
N SER A 65 9.96 -10.87 1.80
CA SER A 65 8.76 -11.40 1.17
C SER A 65 8.78 -11.19 -0.35
N PRO A 66 9.62 -11.95 -1.08
CA PRO A 66 9.82 -11.74 -2.52
C PRO A 66 8.53 -11.94 -3.31
N GLU A 67 7.74 -12.95 -2.96
CA GLU A 67 6.45 -13.23 -3.63
C GLU A 67 5.47 -12.07 -3.47
N THR A 68 5.43 -11.43 -2.31
CA THR A 68 4.59 -10.26 -2.05
C THR A 68 4.99 -9.10 -2.94
N VAL A 69 6.30 -8.80 -3.00
CA VAL A 69 6.80 -7.70 -3.84
C VAL A 69 6.54 -7.98 -5.31
N ILE A 70 6.77 -9.21 -5.78
CA ILE A 70 6.50 -9.62 -7.16
C ILE A 70 5.03 -9.41 -7.52
N LYS A 71 4.10 -9.92 -6.69
CA LYS A 71 2.65 -9.81 -6.95
C LYS A 71 2.18 -8.36 -6.92
N ALA A 72 2.59 -7.58 -5.91
CA ALA A 72 2.21 -6.17 -5.80
C ALA A 72 2.75 -5.36 -6.99
N THR A 73 3.99 -5.61 -7.40
CA THR A 73 4.61 -4.95 -8.55
C THR A 73 3.93 -5.33 -9.86
N ALA A 74 3.59 -6.61 -10.06
CA ALA A 74 2.83 -7.07 -11.23
C ALA A 74 1.50 -6.30 -11.38
N ILE A 75 0.76 -6.14 -10.28
CA ILE A 75 -0.50 -5.39 -10.25
C ILE A 75 -0.26 -3.91 -10.56
N GLY A 76 0.71 -3.27 -9.91
CA GLY A 76 1.00 -1.84 -10.10
C GLY A 76 1.49 -1.49 -11.50
N CYS A 77 2.31 -2.36 -12.08
CA CYS A 77 2.84 -2.22 -13.44
C CYS A 77 1.86 -2.70 -14.52
N ARG A 78 0.77 -3.38 -14.12
CA ARG A 78 -0.20 -4.04 -15.03
C ARG A 78 0.48 -5.03 -15.99
N LYS A 79 1.43 -5.78 -15.46
CA LYS A 79 2.17 -6.83 -16.17
C LYS A 79 1.87 -8.19 -15.57
N PRO A 80 1.90 -9.28 -16.36
CA PRO A 80 1.79 -10.64 -15.83
C PRO A 80 2.91 -10.93 -14.82
N VAL A 81 2.63 -11.76 -13.81
CA VAL A 81 3.65 -12.20 -12.84
C VAL A 81 4.82 -12.89 -13.55
N ASP A 82 4.55 -13.69 -14.58
CA ASP A 82 5.59 -14.36 -15.37
C ASP A 82 6.52 -13.40 -16.13
N TRP A 83 6.05 -12.19 -16.44
CA TRP A 83 6.88 -11.14 -17.01
C TRP A 83 7.79 -10.54 -15.93
N ILE A 84 7.25 -10.26 -14.74
CA ILE A 84 8.05 -9.78 -13.59
C ILE A 84 9.12 -10.80 -13.18
N ASN A 85 8.81 -12.09 -13.24
CA ASN A 85 9.73 -13.18 -12.91
C ASN A 85 10.96 -13.27 -13.83
N GLN A 86 10.94 -12.62 -14.99
CA GLN A 86 12.07 -12.58 -15.93
C GLN A 86 13.02 -11.41 -15.69
N LEU A 87 12.66 -10.48 -14.80
CA LEU A 87 13.43 -9.27 -14.53
C LEU A 87 14.64 -9.53 -13.63
N GLY A 88 15.64 -8.66 -13.75
CA GLY A 88 16.68 -8.53 -12.73
C GLY A 88 16.10 -8.03 -11.39
N ILE A 89 16.79 -8.35 -10.29
CA ILE A 89 16.39 -7.88 -8.94
C ILE A 89 16.39 -6.35 -8.87
N ASP A 90 17.32 -5.67 -9.54
CA ASP A 90 17.39 -4.22 -9.59
C ASP A 90 16.21 -3.60 -10.36
N GLU A 91 15.77 -4.24 -11.45
CA GLU A 91 14.60 -3.83 -12.21
C GLU A 91 13.31 -4.02 -11.41
N LEU A 92 13.17 -5.16 -10.72
CA LEU A 92 12.08 -5.40 -9.78
C LEU A 92 12.04 -4.31 -8.69
N ALA A 93 13.20 -3.97 -8.12
CA ALA A 93 13.32 -2.94 -7.10
C ALA A 93 12.85 -1.57 -7.60
N LYS A 94 13.31 -1.17 -8.79
CA LYS A 94 12.95 0.09 -9.44
C LYS A 94 11.43 0.17 -9.68
N LEU A 95 10.83 -0.90 -10.20
CA LEU A 95 9.39 -0.97 -10.43
C LEU A 95 8.60 -0.94 -9.11
N ALA A 96 9.02 -1.70 -8.10
CA ALA A 96 8.36 -1.72 -6.80
C ALA A 96 8.39 -0.34 -6.12
N LEU A 97 9.55 0.33 -6.15
CA LEU A 97 9.70 1.69 -5.64
C LEU A 97 8.76 2.66 -6.37
N ALA A 98 8.75 2.61 -7.70
CA ALA A 98 7.87 3.45 -8.51
C ALA A 98 6.38 3.23 -8.22
N VAL A 99 5.96 1.97 -8.04
CA VAL A 99 4.59 1.63 -7.65
C VAL A 99 4.25 2.21 -6.27
N ILE A 100 5.19 2.19 -5.33
CA ILE A 100 5.00 2.80 -4.01
C ILE A 100 4.87 4.31 -4.17
N GLU A 101 5.85 4.97 -4.80
CA GLU A 101 5.89 6.44 -4.98
C GLU A 101 4.60 7.01 -5.58
N VAL A 102 4.12 6.42 -6.68
CA VAL A 102 2.90 6.86 -7.36
C VAL A 102 1.64 6.66 -6.50
N ASN A 103 1.67 5.75 -5.53
CA ASN A 103 0.52 5.42 -4.70
C ASN A 103 0.66 5.90 -3.24
N THR A 104 1.78 6.52 -2.85
CA THR A 104 2.05 6.95 -1.47
C THR A 104 0.96 7.86 -0.92
N ASP A 105 0.47 8.82 -1.71
CA ASP A 105 -0.61 9.71 -1.28
C ASP A 105 -1.89 8.94 -0.92
N PHE A 106 -2.24 7.91 -1.70
CA PHE A 106 -3.35 7.01 -1.39
C PHE A 106 -3.07 6.21 -0.11
N PHE A 107 -1.85 5.69 0.05
CA PHE A 107 -1.46 4.95 1.24
C PHE A 107 -1.61 5.79 2.51
N VAL A 108 -1.10 7.01 2.49
CA VAL A 108 -1.15 7.94 3.63
C VAL A 108 -2.58 8.38 3.91
N GLN A 109 -3.38 8.68 2.88
CA GLN A 109 -4.72 9.23 3.06
C GLN A 109 -5.81 8.19 3.31
N LYS A 110 -5.62 6.93 2.86
CA LYS A 110 -6.68 5.90 2.88
C LYS A 110 -6.28 4.62 3.59
N VAL A 111 -5.07 4.10 3.34
CA VAL A 111 -4.65 2.81 3.90
C VAL A 111 -4.21 2.95 5.35
N LEU A 112 -3.36 3.92 5.68
CA LEU A 112 -2.90 4.18 7.05
C LEU A 112 -4.06 4.37 8.04
N PRO A 113 -5.05 5.25 7.77
CA PRO A 113 -6.15 5.46 8.70
C PRO A 113 -6.97 4.19 8.92
N ALA A 114 -7.26 3.43 7.85
CA ALA A 114 -8.05 2.21 7.96
C ALA A 114 -7.36 1.12 8.80
N VAL A 115 -6.03 0.99 8.67
CA VAL A 115 -5.22 0.07 9.48
C VAL A 115 -5.20 0.50 10.94
N GLN A 116 -4.98 1.79 11.21
CA GLN A 116 -5.01 2.34 12.58
C GLN A 116 -6.37 2.14 13.25
N THR A 117 -7.47 2.43 12.56
CA THR A 117 -8.83 2.20 13.07
C THR A 117 -9.07 0.73 13.37
N SER A 118 -8.62 -0.18 12.51
CA SER A 118 -8.78 -1.63 12.71
C SER A 118 -8.02 -2.12 13.94
N MET A 119 -6.79 -1.63 14.16
CA MET A 119 -5.99 -1.97 15.35
C MET A 119 -6.60 -1.40 16.63
N GLN A 120 -7.07 -0.15 16.63
CA GLN A 120 -7.75 0.47 17.77
C GLN A 120 -9.01 -0.32 18.17
N ASN A 121 -9.81 -0.75 17.19
CA ASN A 121 -11.01 -1.55 17.43
C ASN A 121 -10.68 -2.92 18.03
N LEU A 122 -9.57 -3.53 17.62
CA LEU A 122 -9.12 -4.81 18.18
C LEU A 122 -8.67 -4.66 19.63
N SER A 123 -7.86 -3.64 19.94
CA SER A 123 -7.42 -3.34 21.32
C SER A 123 -8.61 -3.09 22.24
N ALA A 124 -9.57 -2.26 21.82
CA ALA A 124 -10.77 -1.97 22.62
C ALA A 124 -11.61 -3.22 22.92
N LYS A 125 -11.72 -4.16 21.95
CA LYS A 125 -12.42 -5.44 22.18
C LYS A 125 -11.68 -6.34 23.18
N LEU A 126 -10.36 -6.38 23.13
CA LEU A 126 -9.53 -7.17 24.06
C LEU A 126 -9.58 -6.58 25.48
N ASP A 127 -9.49 -5.26 25.61
CA ASP A 127 -9.60 -4.56 26.90
C ASP A 127 -11.00 -4.74 27.52
N GLY A 128 -12.05 -4.62 26.70
CA GLY A 128 -13.43 -4.86 27.14
C GLY A 128 -13.69 -6.29 27.61
N GLN A 129 -13.07 -7.30 26.98
CA GLN A 129 -13.16 -8.69 27.43
C GLN A 129 -12.45 -8.91 28.77
N ASN A 130 -11.30 -8.28 28.99
CA ASN A 130 -10.52 -8.41 30.23
C ASN A 130 -11.23 -7.79 31.45
N LEU A 131 -12.07 -6.78 31.25
CA LEU A 131 -12.91 -6.20 32.32
C LEU A 131 -14.09 -7.10 32.68
N THR A 132 -14.66 -7.85 31.73
CA THR A 132 -15.80 -8.75 32.02
C THR A 132 -15.41 -10.03 32.76
N SER A 133 -14.15 -10.47 32.65
CA SER A 133 -13.63 -11.66 33.35
C SER A 133 -13.25 -11.41 34.81
N SER A 134 -13.02 -10.15 35.23
CA SER A 134 -12.64 -9.84 36.62
C SER A 134 -13.81 -9.54 37.56
N LEU A 135 -15.05 -9.44 37.07
CA LEU A 135 -16.24 -9.14 37.89
C LEU A 135 -16.98 -10.37 38.44
N GLY A 136 -16.45 -11.59 38.26
CA GLY A 136 -17.14 -12.85 38.61
C GLY A 136 -16.80 -13.52 39.94
N LYS A 137 -15.97 -12.94 40.82
CA LYS A 137 -15.63 -13.54 42.13
C LYS A 137 -15.88 -12.57 43.28
N GLN A 138 -17.12 -12.49 43.74
CA GLN A 138 -17.42 -12.10 45.12
C GLN A 138 -18.20 -13.25 45.77
N GLU A 139 -17.51 -14.02 46.61
CA GLU A 139 -18.14 -15.05 47.46
C GLU A 139 -19.00 -14.37 48.53
N PRO A 140 -20.21 -14.87 48.83
CA PRO A 140 -20.99 -14.35 49.92
C PRO A 140 -20.44 -14.89 51.25
N VAL A 141 -19.96 -13.99 52.10
CA VAL A 141 -19.68 -14.26 53.52
C VAL A 141 -21.03 -14.54 54.19
N GLN A 142 -21.28 -15.81 54.51
CA GLN A 142 -22.41 -16.19 55.36
C GLN A 142 -22.00 -16.04 56.83
N SER A 143 -22.85 -15.31 57.58
CA SER A 143 -22.73 -15.03 59.01
C SER A 143 -23.08 -16.24 59.88
#